data_AF-A0A0F9G2D2-F1
#
_entry.id   AF-A0A0F9G2D2-F1
#
_cell.length_a   1.000
_cell.length_b   1.000
_cell.length_c   1.000
_cell.angle_alpha   90.00
_cell.angle_beta   90.00
_cell.angle_gamma   90.00
#
_symmetry.space_group_name_H-M   'P 1'
#
loop_
_entity.id
_entity.type
_entity.pdbx_description
1 polymer ?
#
loop_
_entity_poly.entity_id
_entity_poly.type
_entity_poly.pdbx_seq_one_letter_code
_entity_poly.pdbx_strand_id
1 'polypeptide(L)'
;MFEMRNPILCIIPPYMLEAIIEKGSDRQRTAALKTMKQSTHTRMQRSLIQEQPPTDRENLISGIDAHSCQLTRRVYDAKGSETLPGLLVRGEGDPSTGDNSVDEAYNAAGDIYNLYQDEYGRCSIDDRGMIIDQTVHYGEEYNNAFWNGEQMIYGDGDEELFTRFTIDLDIMAHELTHGVIQYEAGLSYWYQSGALNESFSDVFGTLVKQRKLKQEAKDADWLIGANVLIGENYALRSMKSPGTAYKG
;
A
#
# COMPACT_ATOMS: atom_id res chain seq x y z
N MET A 1 -9.63 -22.48 21.22
CA MET A 1 -9.55 -22.55 19.76
C MET A 1 -8.72 -21.34 19.34
N PHE A 2 -7.46 -21.53 18.95
CA PHE A 2 -6.59 -20.41 18.60
C PHE A 2 -7.09 -19.82 17.27
N GLU A 3 -7.57 -18.59 17.33
CA GLU A 3 -7.97 -17.81 16.16
C GLU A 3 -6.70 -17.59 15.31
N MET A 4 -6.65 -18.22 14.13
CA MET A 4 -5.54 -18.06 13.20
C MET A 4 -5.60 -16.65 12.59
N ARG A 5 -4.98 -15.68 13.25
CA ARG A 5 -4.76 -14.36 12.64
C ARG A 5 -3.61 -14.48 11.66
N ASN A 6 -3.95 -14.58 10.38
CA ASN A 6 -3.01 -14.30 9.29
C ASN A 6 -2.80 -12.78 9.28
N PRO A 7 -1.59 -12.24 9.54
CA PRO A 7 -1.29 -10.84 9.27
C PRO A 7 -1.49 -10.60 7.77
N ILE A 8 -1.90 -9.36 7.41
CA ILE A 8 -2.42 -8.75 6.15
C ILE A 8 -1.51 -8.04 5.10
N LEU A 9 -1.14 -8.57 3.92
CA LEU A 9 -0.39 -7.80 2.89
C LEU A 9 -1.31 -6.87 2.07
N CYS A 10 -2.22 -6.21 2.78
CA CYS A 10 -3.17 -5.20 2.32
C CYS A 10 -3.56 -4.34 3.53
N ILE A 11 -3.72 -3.03 3.33
CA ILE A 11 -3.98 -2.09 4.42
C ILE A 11 -5.26 -2.41 5.22
N ILE A 12 -6.31 -2.91 4.56
CA ILE A 12 -7.54 -3.37 5.21
C ILE A 12 -7.44 -4.87 5.56
N PRO A 13 -7.47 -5.23 6.86
CA PRO A 13 -7.36 -6.61 7.29
C PRO A 13 -8.68 -7.38 7.14
N PRO A 14 -8.66 -8.72 6.96
CA PRO A 14 -9.85 -9.55 6.75
C PRO A 14 -10.87 -9.43 7.87
N TYR A 15 -10.45 -9.37 9.12
CA TYR A 15 -11.40 -9.31 10.24
C TYR A 15 -12.29 -8.05 10.14
N MET A 16 -11.79 -6.97 9.53
CA MET A 16 -12.57 -5.76 9.28
C MET A 16 -13.59 -6.01 8.16
N LEU A 17 -13.15 -6.63 7.06
CA LEU A 17 -14.04 -7.04 5.98
C LEU A 17 -15.10 -8.05 6.44
N GLU A 18 -14.75 -9.01 7.30
CA GLU A 18 -15.66 -9.98 7.94
C GLU A 18 -16.72 -9.27 8.79
N ALA A 19 -16.30 -8.30 9.62
CA ALA A 19 -17.24 -7.50 10.40
C ALA A 19 -18.21 -6.71 9.50
N ILE A 20 -17.75 -6.17 8.37
CA ILE A 20 -18.60 -5.48 7.39
C ILE A 20 -19.56 -6.45 6.72
N ILE A 21 -19.11 -7.65 6.36
CA ILE A 21 -19.95 -8.70 5.77
C ILE A 21 -21.08 -9.11 6.73
N GLU A 22 -20.76 -9.24 8.02
CA GLU A 22 -21.73 -9.64 9.05
C GLU A 22 -22.73 -8.53 9.39
N LYS A 23 -22.25 -7.30 9.59
CA LYS A 23 -23.03 -6.20 10.20
C LYS A 23 -23.48 -5.12 9.21
N GLY A 24 -22.89 -5.05 8.02
CA GLY A 24 -23.12 -3.98 7.05
C GLY A 24 -24.42 -4.10 6.27
N SER A 25 -24.72 -3.05 5.50
CA SER A 25 -25.80 -3.04 4.50
C SER A 25 -25.55 -4.07 3.39
N ASP A 26 -26.56 -4.37 2.55
CA ASP A 26 -26.37 -5.29 1.42
C ASP A 26 -25.32 -4.80 0.42
N ARG A 27 -25.20 -3.47 0.23
CA ARG A 27 -24.16 -2.86 -0.61
C ARG A 27 -22.78 -3.02 0.02
N GLN A 28 -22.63 -2.65 1.30
CA GLN A 28 -21.37 -2.79 2.04
C GLN A 28 -20.90 -4.25 2.09
N ARG A 29 -21.81 -5.19 2.34
CA ARG A 29 -21.53 -6.62 2.32
C ARG A 29 -21.00 -7.06 0.95
N THR A 30 -21.62 -6.59 -0.13
CA THR A 30 -21.22 -6.95 -1.51
C THR A 30 -19.83 -6.41 -1.83
N ALA A 31 -19.55 -5.14 -1.52
CA ALA A 31 -18.24 -4.51 -1.69
C ALA A 31 -17.15 -5.23 -0.86
N ALA A 32 -17.45 -5.56 0.40
CA ALA A 32 -16.53 -6.27 1.28
C ALA A 32 -16.24 -7.70 0.81
N LEU A 33 -17.24 -8.44 0.31
CA LEU A 33 -17.04 -9.77 -0.29
C LEU A 33 -16.14 -9.72 -1.53
N LYS A 34 -16.37 -8.74 -2.41
CA LYS A 34 -15.53 -8.51 -3.60
C LYS A 34 -14.10 -8.22 -3.19
N THR A 35 -13.92 -7.27 -2.26
CA THR A 35 -12.63 -6.88 -1.71
C THR A 35 -11.90 -8.06 -1.07
N MET A 36 -12.61 -8.91 -0.30
CA MET A 36 -12.05 -10.10 0.34
C MET A 36 -11.54 -11.11 -0.69
N LYS A 37 -12.30 -11.36 -1.76
CA LYS A 37 -11.92 -12.27 -2.84
C LYS A 37 -10.64 -11.80 -3.53
N GLN A 38 -10.58 -10.52 -3.90
CA GLN A 38 -9.41 -9.92 -4.56
C GLN A 38 -8.19 -9.92 -3.63
N SER A 39 -8.36 -9.51 -2.37
CA SER A 39 -7.28 -9.52 -1.37
C SER A 39 -6.72 -10.94 -1.17
N THR A 40 -7.57 -11.97 -1.21
CA THR A 40 -7.14 -13.37 -1.14
C THR A 40 -6.31 -13.80 -2.35
N HIS A 41 -6.70 -13.37 -3.54
CA HIS A 41 -5.95 -13.64 -4.76
C HIS A 41 -4.55 -13.02 -4.72
N THR A 42 -4.45 -11.75 -4.34
CA THR A 42 -3.17 -11.05 -4.15
C THR A 42 -2.27 -11.75 -3.15
N ARG A 43 -2.81 -12.18 -2.01
CA ARG A 43 -2.05 -12.92 -0.99
C ARG A 43 -1.45 -14.21 -1.54
N MET A 44 -2.22 -14.95 -2.34
CA MET A 44 -1.74 -16.16 -3.00
C MET A 44 -0.62 -15.84 -3.99
N GLN A 45 -0.80 -14.82 -4.84
CA GLN A 45 0.22 -14.40 -5.81
C GLN A 45 1.54 -14.03 -5.12
N ARG A 46 1.50 -13.28 -4.01
CA ARG A 46 2.70 -12.87 -3.27
C ARG A 46 3.40 -14.02 -2.58
N SER A 47 2.64 -14.96 -2.00
CA SER A 47 3.23 -16.16 -1.41
C SER A 47 4.04 -16.94 -2.45
N LEU A 48 3.53 -17.03 -3.69
CA LEU A 48 4.25 -17.68 -4.79
C LEU A 48 5.51 -16.92 -5.19
N ILE A 49 5.47 -15.59 -5.22
CA ILE A 49 6.65 -14.75 -5.52
C ILE A 49 7.73 -14.90 -4.43
N GLN A 50 7.34 -14.97 -3.16
CA GLN A 50 8.28 -15.11 -2.04
C GLN A 50 8.96 -16.49 -2.01
N GLU A 51 8.31 -17.53 -2.54
CA GLU A 51 8.89 -18.87 -2.65
C GLU A 51 9.85 -19.04 -3.84
N GLN A 52 9.88 -18.07 -4.78
CA GLN A 52 10.83 -18.12 -5.89
C GLN A 52 12.24 -17.74 -5.39
N PRO A 53 13.28 -18.53 -5.74
CA PRO A 53 14.64 -18.18 -5.40
C PRO A 53 15.04 -16.86 -6.08
N PRO A 54 15.87 -16.01 -5.44
CA PRO A 54 16.29 -14.71 -5.99
C PRO A 54 16.91 -14.77 -7.39
N THR A 55 17.38 -15.95 -7.80
CA THR A 55 18.24 -16.19 -8.96
C THR A 55 17.57 -16.10 -10.33
N ASP A 56 16.24 -16.12 -10.42
CA ASP A 56 15.53 -15.94 -11.70
C ASP A 56 15.20 -14.46 -12.00
N ARG A 57 15.15 -13.61 -10.97
CA ARG A 57 14.87 -12.17 -11.11
C ARG A 57 16.15 -11.39 -11.48
N GLU A 58 17.29 -11.81 -10.95
CA GLU A 58 18.61 -11.17 -11.16
C GLU A 58 19.07 -11.24 -12.63
N ASN A 59 18.82 -12.36 -13.33
CA ASN A 59 19.33 -12.55 -14.69
C ASN A 59 18.45 -11.91 -15.78
N LEU A 60 17.16 -11.73 -15.54
CA LEU A 60 16.24 -11.06 -16.49
C LEU A 60 16.41 -9.53 -16.49
N ILE A 61 16.79 -8.93 -15.37
CA ILE A 61 17.00 -7.47 -15.23
C ILE A 61 18.43 -7.07 -15.62
N SER A 62 19.41 -7.98 -15.54
CA SER A 62 20.81 -7.70 -15.89
C SER A 62 21.07 -7.36 -17.37
N GLY A 63 20.05 -7.53 -18.23
CA GLY A 63 20.21 -7.44 -19.67
C GLY A 63 20.05 -6.05 -20.29
N ILE A 64 19.36 -5.08 -19.66
CA ILE A 64 19.02 -3.82 -20.35
C ILE A 64 19.19 -2.52 -19.55
N ASP A 65 19.04 -2.43 -18.24
CA ASP A 65 19.27 -1.14 -17.55
C ASP A 65 19.75 -1.34 -16.12
N ALA A 66 21.04 -1.05 -15.87
CA ALA A 66 21.43 -0.56 -14.56
C ALA A 66 20.78 0.82 -14.41
N HIS A 67 19.57 0.89 -13.85
CA HIS A 67 18.93 2.17 -13.61
C HIS A 67 19.85 3.01 -12.73
N SER A 68 20.31 4.15 -13.26
CA SER A 68 20.97 5.18 -12.45
C SER A 68 20.07 5.48 -11.26
N CYS A 69 20.65 5.77 -10.10
CA CYS A 69 19.85 6.02 -8.92
C CYS A 69 19.05 7.32 -9.02
N GLN A 70 17.89 7.21 -9.66
CA GLN A 70 17.02 8.30 -10.06
C GLN A 70 15.58 7.84 -9.91
N LEU A 71 14.78 8.70 -9.30
CA LEU A 71 13.34 8.50 -9.20
C LEU A 71 12.72 8.40 -10.60
N THR A 72 11.99 7.32 -10.85
CA THR A 72 11.16 7.15 -12.05
C THR A 72 9.80 6.61 -11.62
N ARG A 73 8.74 7.39 -11.87
CA ARG A 73 7.36 7.05 -11.50
C ARG A 73 6.49 6.84 -12.73
N ARG A 74 5.56 5.90 -12.62
CA ARG A 74 4.48 5.73 -13.60
C ARG A 74 3.17 5.44 -12.89
N VAL A 75 2.16 6.24 -13.18
CA VAL A 75 0.79 6.06 -12.67
C VAL A 75 -0.12 5.66 -13.80
N TYR A 76 -0.82 4.55 -13.59
CA TYR A 76 -1.75 3.94 -14.50
C TYR A 76 -3.18 4.04 -13.95
N ASP A 77 -4.15 4.08 -14.85
CA ASP A 77 -5.57 4.10 -14.56
C ASP A 77 -6.21 2.78 -15.03
N ALA A 78 -6.76 2.02 -14.09
CA ALA A 78 -7.47 0.78 -14.38
C ALA A 78 -8.91 1.00 -14.85
N LYS A 79 -9.46 2.21 -14.74
CA LYS A 79 -10.81 2.59 -15.20
C LYS A 79 -11.91 1.72 -14.61
N GLY A 80 -11.81 1.37 -13.34
CA GLY A 80 -12.74 0.48 -12.63
C GLY A 80 -12.58 -1.00 -12.99
N SER A 81 -11.64 -1.36 -13.87
CA SER A 81 -11.28 -2.74 -14.20
C SER A 81 -10.35 -3.34 -13.14
N GLU A 82 -10.21 -4.66 -13.16
CA GLU A 82 -9.23 -5.41 -12.36
C GLU A 82 -7.97 -5.77 -13.18
N THR A 83 -7.88 -5.31 -14.43
CA THR A 83 -6.73 -5.55 -15.33
C THR A 83 -5.57 -4.61 -15.02
N LEU A 84 -4.41 -5.17 -14.69
CA LEU A 84 -3.18 -4.42 -14.41
C LEU A 84 -2.22 -4.40 -15.62
N PRO A 85 -1.36 -3.36 -15.76
CA PRO A 85 -1.32 -2.16 -14.93
C PRO A 85 -2.42 -1.14 -15.28
N GLY A 86 -3.09 -1.29 -16.44
CA GLY A 86 -4.07 -0.33 -16.95
C GLY A 86 -3.47 0.62 -17.99
N LEU A 87 -4.07 1.80 -18.15
CA LEU A 87 -3.60 2.83 -19.09
C LEU A 87 -2.61 3.76 -18.40
N LEU A 88 -1.41 3.97 -18.95
CA LEU A 88 -0.48 4.98 -18.42
C LEU A 88 -1.11 6.37 -18.56
N VAL A 89 -1.30 7.07 -17.45
CA VAL A 89 -1.91 8.41 -17.40
C VAL A 89 -0.96 9.49 -16.90
N ARG A 90 0.11 9.13 -16.19
CA ARG A 90 1.15 10.06 -15.76
C ARG A 90 2.52 9.39 -15.62
N GLY A 91 3.51 9.85 -16.36
CA GLY A 91 4.91 9.42 -16.27
C GLY A 91 5.80 10.42 -15.55
N GLU A 92 7.06 10.04 -15.34
CA GLU A 92 8.06 10.90 -14.72
C GLU A 92 8.25 12.20 -15.50
N GLY A 93 8.06 13.34 -14.82
CA GLY A 93 8.15 14.68 -15.41
C GLY A 93 6.86 15.22 -16.02
N ASP A 94 5.82 14.40 -16.14
CA ASP A 94 4.53 14.85 -16.68
C ASP A 94 3.80 15.80 -15.72
N PRO A 95 3.05 16.79 -16.26
CA PRO A 95 2.25 17.70 -15.43
C PRO A 95 1.15 16.94 -14.66
N SER A 96 0.57 17.61 -13.65
CA SER A 96 -0.61 17.10 -12.95
C SER A 96 -1.77 16.83 -13.91
N THR A 97 -2.50 15.75 -13.68
CA THR A 97 -3.63 15.37 -14.55
C THR A 97 -4.93 16.05 -14.14
N GLY A 98 -5.02 16.54 -12.89
CA GLY A 98 -6.26 17.05 -12.29
C GLY A 98 -7.14 15.94 -11.70
N ASP A 99 -6.71 14.69 -11.80
CA ASP A 99 -7.29 13.57 -11.06
C ASP A 99 -6.56 13.45 -9.71
N ASN A 100 -7.32 13.52 -8.62
CA ASN A 100 -6.75 13.48 -7.27
C ASN A 100 -6.01 12.17 -6.99
N SER A 101 -6.57 11.01 -7.36
CA SER A 101 -5.96 9.71 -7.09
C SER A 101 -4.63 9.58 -7.85
N VAL A 102 -4.60 10.00 -9.11
CA VAL A 102 -3.38 9.99 -9.94
C VAL A 102 -2.31 10.93 -9.36
N ASP A 103 -2.69 12.16 -9.03
CA ASP A 103 -1.75 13.17 -8.56
C ASP A 103 -1.22 12.87 -7.15
N GLU A 104 -2.06 12.32 -6.27
CA GLU A 104 -1.68 11.85 -4.93
C GLU A 104 -0.68 10.69 -5.02
N ALA A 105 -0.98 9.64 -5.80
CA ALA A 105 -0.08 8.51 -6.00
C ALA A 105 1.28 8.94 -6.56
N TYR A 106 1.27 9.82 -7.59
CA TYR A 106 2.50 10.33 -8.19
C TYR A 106 3.38 11.12 -7.19
N ASN A 107 2.75 11.98 -6.39
CA ASN A 107 3.45 12.78 -5.40
C ASN A 107 3.97 11.92 -4.25
N ALA A 108 3.15 10.99 -3.76
CA ALA A 108 3.52 10.09 -2.67
C ALA A 108 4.72 9.23 -3.00
N ALA A 109 4.79 8.65 -4.21
CA ALA A 109 5.98 7.90 -4.63
C ALA A 109 7.26 8.72 -4.58
N GLY A 110 7.18 10.02 -4.90
CA GLY A 110 8.33 10.93 -4.75
C GLY A 110 8.71 11.16 -3.29
N ASP A 111 7.73 11.41 -2.43
CA ASP A 111 7.96 11.61 -0.99
C ASP A 111 8.56 10.34 -0.33
N ILE A 112 8.09 9.16 -0.72
CA ILE A 112 8.60 7.88 -0.22
C ILE A 112 10.02 7.64 -0.71
N TYR A 113 10.29 7.81 -2.01
CA TYR A 113 11.64 7.70 -2.57
C TYR A 113 12.61 8.63 -1.85
N ASN A 114 12.22 9.89 -1.62
CA ASN A 114 13.07 10.87 -0.95
C ASN A 114 13.41 10.45 0.49
N LEU A 115 12.47 9.86 1.24
CA LEU A 115 12.77 9.29 2.57
C LEU A 115 13.88 8.24 2.46
N TYR A 116 13.68 7.23 1.61
CA TYR A 116 14.62 6.13 1.44
C TYR A 116 15.99 6.59 0.94
N GLN A 117 16.01 7.50 -0.02
CA GLN A 117 17.24 7.99 -0.63
C GLN A 117 18.03 8.89 0.32
N ASP A 118 17.39 9.90 0.92
CA ASP A 118 18.15 10.94 1.63
C ASP A 118 18.47 10.55 3.07
N GLU A 119 17.61 9.78 3.76
CA GLU A 119 17.89 9.34 5.14
C GLU A 119 18.70 8.04 5.19
N TYR A 120 18.49 7.14 4.22
CA TYR A 120 19.03 5.78 4.28
C TYR A 120 19.96 5.44 3.12
N GLY A 121 20.15 6.35 2.15
CA GLY A 121 21.00 6.09 0.98
C GLY A 121 20.45 5.02 0.04
N ARG A 122 19.19 4.58 0.23
CA ARG A 122 18.60 3.47 -0.50
C ARG A 122 18.07 3.93 -1.85
N CYS A 123 18.40 3.18 -2.90
CA CYS A 123 18.02 3.49 -4.26
C CYS A 123 16.68 2.84 -4.69
N SER A 124 15.56 3.51 -4.44
CA SER A 124 14.22 2.97 -4.71
C SER A 124 13.91 1.68 -3.91
N ILE A 125 12.93 0.89 -4.36
CA ILE A 125 12.36 -0.24 -3.61
C ILE A 125 13.28 -1.44 -3.54
N ASP A 126 14.08 -1.66 -4.58
CA ASP A 126 14.96 -2.81 -4.71
C ASP A 126 16.45 -2.48 -4.49
N ASP A 127 16.74 -1.27 -4.05
CA ASP A 127 18.08 -0.68 -3.91
C ASP A 127 18.87 -0.57 -5.23
N ARG A 128 18.20 -0.64 -6.39
CA ARG A 128 18.82 -0.56 -7.71
C ARG A 128 18.06 0.34 -8.69
N GLY A 129 17.25 1.27 -8.18
CA GLY A 129 16.54 2.25 -9.01
C GLY A 129 15.30 1.69 -9.70
N MET A 130 14.64 0.68 -9.11
CA MET A 130 13.35 0.17 -9.59
C MET A 130 12.36 1.31 -9.90
N ILE A 131 11.75 1.23 -11.08
CA ILE A 131 10.64 2.11 -11.48
C ILE A 131 9.46 1.87 -10.54
N ILE A 132 8.85 2.94 -10.02
CA ILE A 132 7.70 2.87 -9.13
C ILE A 132 6.42 2.91 -9.98
N ASP A 133 5.90 1.72 -10.28
CA ASP A 133 4.61 1.53 -10.95
C ASP A 133 3.45 1.54 -9.96
N GLN A 134 2.39 2.24 -10.33
CA GLN A 134 1.22 2.42 -9.49
C GLN A 134 -0.06 2.42 -10.34
N THR A 135 -1.10 1.72 -9.91
CA THR A 135 -2.41 1.70 -10.56
C THR A 135 -3.48 2.25 -9.63
N VAL A 136 -4.22 3.25 -10.09
CA VAL A 136 -5.39 3.82 -9.41
C VAL A 136 -6.69 3.36 -10.08
N HIS A 137 -7.82 3.64 -9.45
CA HIS A 137 -9.17 3.26 -9.91
C HIS A 137 -9.31 1.75 -10.16
N TYR A 138 -8.67 0.95 -9.30
CA TYR A 138 -8.69 -0.50 -9.40
C TYR A 138 -10.00 -1.08 -8.89
N GLY A 139 -10.75 -1.71 -9.79
CA GLY A 139 -12.05 -2.30 -9.48
C GLY A 139 -13.10 -1.26 -9.09
N GLU A 140 -14.38 -1.67 -9.17
CA GLU A 140 -15.48 -0.87 -8.62
C GLU A 140 -15.62 -1.08 -7.11
N GLU A 141 -15.75 0.01 -6.36
CA GLU A 141 -15.95 0.05 -4.89
C GLU A 141 -14.93 -0.81 -4.12
N TYR A 142 -13.67 -0.78 -4.56
CA TYR A 142 -12.63 -1.58 -3.95
C TYR A 142 -12.13 -0.94 -2.64
N ASN A 143 -12.41 -1.62 -1.52
CA ASN A 143 -12.08 -1.14 -0.18
C ASN A 143 -10.68 -1.60 0.25
N ASN A 144 -9.65 -1.36 -0.57
CA ASN A 144 -8.27 -1.66 -0.19
C ASN A 144 -7.21 -0.93 -1.02
N ALA A 145 -5.98 -1.01 -0.53
CA ALA A 145 -4.76 -0.79 -1.29
C ALA A 145 -3.75 -1.91 -0.99
N PHE A 146 -2.86 -2.19 -1.94
CA PHE A 146 -1.83 -3.22 -1.75
C PHE A 146 -0.64 -3.08 -2.70
N TRP A 147 0.54 -3.49 -2.23
CA TRP A 147 1.66 -3.91 -3.09
C TRP A 147 1.42 -5.33 -3.60
N ASN A 148 1.56 -5.62 -4.90
CA ASN A 148 1.36 -6.99 -5.41
C ASN A 148 2.64 -7.82 -5.60
N GLY A 149 3.81 -7.25 -5.29
CA GLY A 149 5.12 -7.85 -5.57
C GLY A 149 5.92 -7.14 -6.67
N GLU A 150 5.23 -6.31 -7.47
CA GLU A 150 5.77 -5.61 -8.64
C GLU A 150 5.33 -4.15 -8.72
N GLN A 151 4.09 -3.83 -8.36
CA GLN A 151 3.51 -2.49 -8.42
C GLN A 151 2.52 -2.24 -7.27
N MET A 152 2.17 -0.97 -7.09
CA MET A 152 1.13 -0.50 -6.17
C MET A 152 -0.25 -0.50 -6.82
N ILE A 153 -1.28 -0.86 -6.05
CA ILE A 153 -2.67 -0.86 -6.49
C ILE A 153 -3.54 -0.15 -5.44
N TYR A 154 -4.38 0.78 -5.90
CA TYR A 154 -5.27 1.57 -5.06
C TYR A 154 -6.73 1.48 -5.53
N GLY A 155 -7.63 1.18 -4.59
CA GLY A 155 -9.07 1.30 -4.79
C GLY A 155 -9.59 2.70 -4.44
N ASP A 156 -10.77 3.00 -4.97
CA ASP A 156 -11.48 4.27 -4.72
C ASP A 156 -12.36 4.24 -3.46
N GLY A 157 -12.52 3.08 -2.82
CA GLY A 157 -13.45 2.89 -1.72
C GLY A 157 -14.92 2.82 -2.18
N ASP A 158 -15.83 2.57 -1.25
CA ASP A 158 -17.28 2.43 -1.49
C ASP A 158 -18.07 3.74 -1.29
N GLU A 159 -17.39 4.82 -0.90
CA GLU A 159 -17.96 6.12 -0.53
C GLU A 159 -18.95 6.07 0.65
N GLU A 160 -19.07 4.93 1.35
CA GLU A 160 -19.91 4.76 2.53
C GLU A 160 -19.07 4.58 3.80
N LEU A 161 -18.11 3.67 3.75
CA LEU A 161 -17.18 3.35 4.83
C LEU A 161 -15.77 3.84 4.54
N PHE A 162 -15.36 3.77 3.26
CA PHE A 162 -14.03 4.15 2.82
C PHE A 162 -14.10 5.13 1.65
N THR A 163 -13.22 6.12 1.66
CA THR A 163 -12.90 6.93 0.48
C THR A 163 -11.70 6.32 -0.27
N ARG A 164 -11.15 7.05 -1.25
CA ARG A 164 -10.01 6.62 -2.05
C ARG A 164 -8.79 6.35 -1.17
N PHE A 165 -8.08 5.27 -1.46
CA PHE A 165 -6.94 4.83 -0.65
C PHE A 165 -5.65 5.61 -0.92
N THR A 166 -5.64 6.51 -1.90
CA THR A 166 -4.55 7.47 -2.16
C THR A 166 -4.62 8.71 -1.27
N ILE A 167 -5.69 8.90 -0.48
CA ILE A 167 -5.89 10.12 0.32
C ILE A 167 -4.84 10.26 1.44
N ASP A 168 -4.31 9.14 1.94
CA ASP A 168 -3.38 9.08 3.04
C ASP A 168 -1.97 8.67 2.56
N LEU A 169 -1.00 9.56 2.74
CA LEU A 169 0.41 9.30 2.41
C LEU A 169 0.99 8.12 3.19
N ASP A 170 0.57 7.95 4.45
CA ASP A 170 1.04 6.84 5.28
C ASP A 170 0.54 5.47 4.80
N ILE A 171 -0.65 5.37 4.19
CA ILE A 171 -1.15 4.15 3.53
C ILE A 171 -0.27 3.80 2.33
N MET A 172 -0.02 4.77 1.43
CA MET A 172 0.80 4.52 0.24
C MET A 172 2.24 4.13 0.62
N ALA A 173 2.80 4.80 1.62
CA ALA A 173 4.14 4.52 2.13
C ALA A 173 4.24 3.17 2.87
N HIS A 174 3.19 2.79 3.62
CA HIS A 174 3.08 1.47 4.23
C HIS A 174 3.16 0.37 3.17
N GLU A 175 2.34 0.48 2.13
CA GLU A 175 2.28 -0.57 1.11
C GLU A 175 3.58 -0.66 0.30
N LEU A 176 4.15 0.47 -0.09
CA LEU A 176 5.42 0.50 -0.81
C LEU A 176 6.58 -0.08 0.03
N THR A 177 6.52 0.09 1.36
CA THR A 177 7.50 -0.48 2.29
C THR A 177 7.45 -2.00 2.33
N HIS A 178 6.30 -2.63 2.03
CA HIS A 178 6.30 -4.08 1.83
C HIS A 178 7.21 -4.53 0.69
N GLY A 179 7.33 -3.72 -0.37
CA GLY A 179 8.30 -3.95 -1.45
C GLY A 179 9.73 -3.89 -0.93
N VAL A 180 10.06 -2.90 -0.09
CA VAL A 180 11.39 -2.81 0.54
C VAL A 180 11.68 -4.04 1.39
N ILE A 181 10.72 -4.47 2.22
CA ILE A 181 10.86 -5.68 3.04
C ILE A 181 11.07 -6.92 2.17
N GLN A 182 10.39 -7.01 1.03
CA GLN A 182 10.53 -8.11 0.07
C GLN A 182 11.95 -8.21 -0.52
N TYR A 183 12.60 -7.09 -0.83
CA TYR A 183 13.96 -7.07 -1.38
C TYR A 183 15.07 -7.14 -0.31
N GLU A 184 14.71 -7.04 0.96
CA GLU A 184 15.66 -7.09 2.08
C GLU A 184 15.48 -8.36 2.93
N ALA A 185 14.83 -8.23 4.09
CA ALA A 185 14.72 -9.30 5.07
C ALA A 185 13.79 -10.44 4.60
N GLY A 186 12.96 -10.21 3.59
CA GLY A 186 12.05 -11.21 3.04
C GLY A 186 11.15 -11.83 4.11
N LEU A 187 10.70 -11.03 5.08
CA LEU A 187 9.97 -11.52 6.26
C LEU A 187 8.75 -12.33 5.83
N SER A 188 8.76 -13.63 6.17
CA SER A 188 7.64 -14.52 5.90
C SER A 188 6.41 -13.99 6.60
N TYR A 189 5.28 -14.05 5.92
CA TYR A 189 4.12 -13.31 6.36
C TYR A 189 3.22 -14.13 7.30
N TRP A 190 3.85 -14.69 8.33
CA TRP A 190 3.26 -15.62 9.28
C TRP A 190 3.67 -15.29 10.71
N TYR A 191 2.72 -15.39 11.64
CA TYR A 191 2.94 -15.17 13.07
C TYR A 191 3.69 -13.85 13.37
N GLN A 192 4.76 -13.92 14.15
CA GLN A 192 5.55 -12.77 14.54
C GLN A 192 6.29 -12.13 13.36
N SER A 193 6.68 -12.93 12.35
CA SER A 193 7.35 -12.40 11.16
C SER A 193 6.39 -11.54 10.32
N GLY A 194 5.14 -11.95 10.16
CA GLY A 194 4.12 -11.13 9.53
C GLY A 194 3.76 -9.89 10.34
N ALA A 195 3.68 -10.00 11.67
CA ALA A 195 3.46 -8.84 12.54
C ALA A 195 4.62 -7.82 12.48
N LEU A 196 5.87 -8.28 12.36
CA LEU A 196 7.02 -7.40 12.15
C LEU A 196 6.96 -6.74 10.78
N ASN A 197 6.58 -7.48 9.73
CA ASN A 197 6.43 -6.94 8.39
C ASN A 197 5.42 -5.77 8.37
N GLU A 198 4.24 -5.95 8.97
CA GLU A 198 3.27 -4.85 9.19
C GLU A 198 3.83 -3.69 10.00
N SER A 199 4.51 -4.00 11.10
CA SER A 199 5.06 -2.98 11.99
C SER A 199 6.12 -2.14 11.28
N PHE A 200 6.97 -2.73 10.44
CA PHE A 200 7.93 -1.99 9.64
C PHE A 200 7.21 -1.08 8.64
N SER A 201 6.19 -1.59 7.94
CA SER A 201 5.38 -0.79 7.03
C SER A 201 4.70 0.40 7.72
N ASP A 202 4.09 0.22 8.89
CA ASP A 202 3.49 1.32 9.68
C ASP A 202 4.55 2.34 10.16
N VAL A 203 5.74 1.87 10.58
CA VAL A 203 6.85 2.74 11.00
C VAL A 203 7.30 3.61 9.84
N PHE A 204 7.64 3.02 8.69
CA PHE A 204 8.12 3.80 7.54
C PHE A 204 7.00 4.67 6.96
N GLY A 205 5.74 4.21 6.96
CA GLY A 205 4.60 5.03 6.58
C GLY A 205 4.49 6.31 7.40
N THR A 206 4.63 6.17 8.72
CA THR A 206 4.65 7.31 9.65
C THR A 206 5.86 8.22 9.43
N LEU A 207 7.06 7.65 9.20
CA LEU A 207 8.27 8.44 8.95
C LEU A 207 8.19 9.25 7.66
N VAL A 208 7.61 8.70 6.58
CA VAL A 208 7.38 9.43 5.33
C VAL A 208 6.46 10.63 5.59
N LYS A 209 5.34 10.40 6.28
CA LYS A 209 4.38 11.45 6.63
C LYS A 209 5.01 12.54 7.51
N GLN A 210 5.72 12.15 8.57
CA GLN A 210 6.42 13.07 9.45
C GLN A 210 7.44 13.92 8.69
N ARG A 211 8.25 13.29 7.83
CA ARG A 211 9.22 14.00 7.01
C ARG A 211 8.55 15.00 6.06
N LYS A 212 7.49 14.58 5.36
CA LYS A 212 6.74 15.45 4.44
C LYS A 212 6.18 16.67 5.15
N LEU A 213 5.63 16.48 6.34
CA LEU A 213 5.03 17.53 7.16
C LEU A 213 6.05 18.29 8.04
N LYS A 214 7.33 17.90 8.01
CA LYS A 214 8.42 18.44 8.84
C LYS A 214 8.09 18.39 10.34
N GLN A 215 7.49 17.29 10.78
CA GLN A 215 7.08 17.09 12.16
C GLN A 215 8.21 16.48 13.00
N GLU A 216 8.33 16.94 14.24
CA GLU A 216 9.05 16.18 15.26
C GLU A 216 8.16 15.03 15.78
N ALA A 217 8.79 14.00 16.36
CA ALA A 217 8.09 12.83 16.89
C ALA A 217 6.97 13.17 17.91
N LYS A 218 7.14 14.25 18.67
CA LYS A 218 6.16 14.69 19.68
C LYS A 218 4.90 15.32 19.06
N ASP A 219 5.02 15.85 17.85
CA ASP A 219 3.97 16.61 17.15
C ASP A 219 3.19 15.74 16.14
N ALA A 220 3.73 14.57 15.81
CA ALA A 220 3.10 13.61 14.92
C ALA A 220 1.83 12.99 15.54
N ASP A 221 0.85 12.68 14.69
CA ASP A 221 -0.42 12.07 15.11
C ASP A 221 -0.28 10.59 15.52
N TRP A 222 0.70 9.89 14.94
CA TRP A 222 0.91 8.44 15.10
C TRP A 222 -0.32 7.61 14.69
N LEU A 223 -1.04 8.10 13.68
CA LEU A 223 -2.21 7.46 13.09
C LEU A 223 -1.87 6.92 11.71
N ILE A 224 -2.46 5.77 11.37
CA ILE A 224 -2.38 5.18 10.04
C ILE A 224 -3.76 5.28 9.39
N GLY A 225 -3.84 5.86 8.20
CA GLY A 225 -5.10 6.02 7.46
C GLY A 225 -6.10 6.91 8.19
N ALA A 226 -5.70 8.15 8.52
CA ALA A 226 -6.52 9.09 9.29
C ALA A 226 -7.69 9.69 8.49
N ASN A 227 -7.63 9.63 7.16
CA ASN A 227 -8.61 10.25 6.26
C ASN A 227 -9.37 9.24 5.39
N VAL A 228 -8.92 7.98 5.34
CA VAL A 228 -9.55 6.94 4.50
C VAL A 228 -10.94 6.51 5.00
N LEU A 229 -11.21 6.60 6.30
CA LEU A 229 -12.49 6.20 6.89
C LEU A 229 -13.52 7.35 6.82
N ILE A 230 -14.75 7.00 6.45
CA ILE A 230 -15.89 7.93 6.45
C ILE A 230 -16.66 7.80 7.78
N GLY A 231 -17.03 8.93 8.38
CA GLY A 231 -17.85 9.00 9.60
C GLY A 231 -17.05 9.39 10.85
N GLU A 232 -17.48 8.91 12.02
CA GLU A 232 -16.88 9.25 13.33
C GLU A 232 -15.62 8.42 13.66
N ASN A 233 -15.22 7.49 12.78
CA ASN A 233 -14.00 6.72 12.96
C ASN A 233 -12.77 7.59 12.71
N TYR A 234 -11.73 7.45 13.54
CA TYR A 234 -10.62 8.40 13.50
C TYR A 234 -9.40 7.91 12.70
N ALA A 235 -9.17 6.61 12.58
CA ALA A 235 -8.07 6.03 11.80
C ALA A 235 -8.22 4.51 11.65
N LEU A 236 -7.44 3.89 10.75
CA LEU A 236 -7.30 2.43 10.70
C LEU A 236 -6.51 1.89 11.89
N ARG A 237 -5.42 2.56 12.26
CA ARG A 237 -4.58 2.16 13.40
C ARG A 237 -4.04 3.38 14.15
N SER A 238 -3.69 3.17 15.41
CA SER A 238 -2.91 4.12 16.21
C SER A 238 -1.65 3.42 16.71
N MET A 239 -0.49 3.97 16.37
CA MET A 239 0.80 3.46 16.87
C MET A 239 1.04 3.89 18.32
N LYS A 240 0.48 5.04 18.74
CA LYS A 240 0.59 5.55 20.11
C LYS A 240 -0.28 4.78 21.10
N SER A 241 -1.48 4.40 20.67
CA SER A 241 -2.47 3.67 21.49
C SER A 241 -3.13 2.55 20.66
N PRO A 242 -2.45 1.42 20.43
CA PRO A 242 -3.01 0.32 19.65
C PRO A 242 -4.38 -0.16 20.21
N GLY A 243 -5.33 -0.39 19.30
CA GLY A 243 -6.68 -0.84 19.65
C GLY A 243 -7.68 0.27 19.97
N THR A 244 -7.27 1.55 19.94
CA THR A 244 -8.23 2.66 20.12
C THR A 244 -8.78 3.20 18.78
N ALA A 245 -8.15 2.87 17.65
CA ALA A 245 -8.30 3.44 16.28
C ALA A 245 -9.74 3.72 15.79
N TYR A 246 -10.64 2.80 16.10
CA TYR A 246 -12.03 2.84 15.71
C TYR A 246 -12.79 1.93 16.68
N LYS A 247 -14.12 2.08 16.74
CA LYS A 247 -15.00 1.16 17.48
C LYS A 247 -15.68 0.27 16.45
N GLY A 248 -15.30 -1.03 16.43
CA GLY A 248 -15.83 -2.03 15.50
C GLY A 248 -17.21 -2.60 15.86
#